data_AF-A0A7G2K0H0-F1
#
_entry.id   AF-A0A7G2K0H0-F1
#
_cell.length_a   1.000
_cell.length_b   1.000
_cell.length_c   1.000
_cell.angle_alpha   90.00
_cell.angle_beta   90.00
_cell.angle_gamma   90.00
#
_symmetry.space_group_name_H-M   'P 1'
#
loop_
_entity.id
_entity.type
_entity.pdbx_description
1 polymer ?
#
loop_
_entity_poly.entity_id
_entity_poly.type
_entity_poly.pdbx_seq_one_letter_code
_entity_poly.pdbx_strand_id
1 'polypeptide(L)'
;VAKATISLPLLIVAWIKAKERAYLFRMREDYAYKYSAAMAFEGYKKQIQEQDPELQQQLLQIAIDNLGKNPTSVFDKELQSTPLETIIEGVGKRIDQAIAKN
;
A
#
# COMPACT_ATOMS: atom_id res chain seq x y z
N VAL A 1 -27.08 23.39 11.93
CA VAL A 1 -26.73 23.60 10.52
C VAL A 1 -25.26 24.01 10.34
N ALA A 2 -24.79 25.12 10.93
CA ALA A 2 -23.40 25.61 10.75
C ALA A 2 -22.27 24.61 11.11
N LYS A 3 -22.42 23.82 12.18
CA LYS A 3 -21.39 22.83 12.59
C LYS A 3 -21.23 21.67 11.59
N ALA A 4 -22.32 21.28 10.92
CA ALA A 4 -22.30 20.19 9.95
C ALA A 4 -21.58 20.59 8.65
N THR A 5 -21.75 21.85 8.22
CA THR A 5 -21.12 22.41 7.01
C THR A 5 -19.58 22.41 7.09
N ILE A 6 -19.01 22.57 8.29
CA ILE A 6 -17.55 22.56 8.50
C ILE A 6 -17.01 21.13 8.65
N SER A 7 -17.77 20.24 9.30
CA SER A 7 -17.31 18.87 9.58
C SER A 7 -17.20 17.99 8.33
N LEU A 8 -18.09 18.18 7.35
CA LEU A 8 -18.13 17.35 6.13
C LEU A 8 -16.88 17.47 5.25
N PRO A 9 -16.39 18.68 4.88
CA PRO A 9 -15.17 18.80 4.09
C PRO A 9 -13.93 18.29 4.84
N LEU A 10 -13.87 18.41 6.16
CA LEU A 10 -12.77 17.84 6.95
C LEU A 10 -12.72 16.31 6.87
N LEU A 11 -13.87 15.64 6.88
CA LEU A 11 -13.94 14.18 6.71
C LEU A 11 -13.48 13.74 5.31
N ILE A 12 -13.85 14.49 4.27
CA ILE A 12 -13.41 14.20 2.89
C ILE A 12 -11.88 14.37 2.78
N VAL A 13 -11.32 15.43 3.35
CA VAL A 13 -9.86 15.64 3.36
C VAL A 13 -9.16 14.52 4.14
N ALA A 14 -9.66 14.15 5.32
CA ALA A 14 -9.11 13.05 6.10
C ALA A 14 -9.11 11.73 5.32
N TRP A 15 -10.18 11.46 4.55
CA TRP A 15 -10.24 10.29 3.68
C TRP A 15 -9.20 10.32 2.56
N ILE A 16 -9.10 11.43 1.83
CA ILE A 16 -8.12 11.58 0.74
C ILE A 16 -6.71 11.35 1.29
N LYS A 17 -6.39 11.91 2.46
CA LYS A 17 -5.10 11.72 3.12
C LYS A 17 -4.87 10.28 3.59
N ALA A 18 -5.90 9.58 4.05
CA ALA A 18 -5.80 8.17 4.39
C ALA A 18 -5.46 7.31 3.15
N LYS A 19 -6.12 7.57 2.00
CA LYS A 19 -5.82 6.90 0.73
C LYS A 19 -4.41 7.20 0.23
N GLU A 20 -4.03 8.48 0.20
CA GLU A 20 -2.68 8.92 -0.19
C GLU A 20 -1.61 8.20 0.64
N ARG A 21 -1.78 8.18 1.96
CA ARG A 21 -0.84 7.50 2.87
C ARG A 21 -0.75 6.00 2.62
N ALA A 22 -1.86 5.34 2.31
CA ALA A 22 -1.85 3.92 2.01
C ALA A 22 -1.12 3.60 0.70
N TYR A 23 -1.31 4.41 -0.35
CA TYR A 23 -0.54 4.27 -1.60
C TYR A 23 0.96 4.50 -1.36
N LEU A 24 1.32 5.57 -0.65
CA LEU A 24 2.71 5.85 -0.31
C LEU A 24 3.34 4.76 0.55
N PHE A 25 2.59 4.17 1.48
CA PHE A 25 3.06 3.06 2.30
C PHE A 25 3.39 1.84 1.43
N ARG A 26 2.49 1.44 0.53
CA ARG A 26 2.70 0.33 -0.39
C ARG A 26 3.89 0.58 -1.32
N MET A 27 4.00 1.78 -1.88
CA MET A 27 5.17 2.18 -2.68
C MET A 27 6.46 2.01 -1.89
N ARG A 28 6.51 2.58 -0.69
CA ARG A 28 7.70 2.48 0.16
C ARG A 28 8.07 1.05 0.49
N GLU A 29 7.09 0.19 0.76
CA GLU A 29 7.32 -1.23 1.05
C GLU A 29 7.91 -1.96 -0.17
N ASP A 30 7.35 -1.74 -1.37
CA ASP A 30 7.87 -2.31 -2.62
C ASP A 30 9.33 -1.88 -2.88
N TYR A 31 9.65 -0.60 -2.66
CA TYR A 31 11.03 -0.10 -2.80
C TYR A 31 11.95 -0.64 -1.70
N ALA A 32 11.47 -0.76 -0.46
CA ALA A 32 12.25 -1.34 0.63
C ALA A 32 12.57 -2.81 0.35
N TYR A 33 11.62 -3.58 -0.19
CA TYR A 33 11.83 -4.95 -0.63
C TYR A 33 12.89 -5.03 -1.74
N LYS A 34 12.80 -4.19 -2.78
CA LYS A 34 13.79 -4.14 -3.87
C LYS A 34 15.19 -3.78 -3.36
N TYR A 35 15.28 -2.84 -2.42
CA TYR A 35 16.54 -2.46 -1.80
C TYR A 35 17.16 -3.63 -1.01
N SER A 36 16.38 -4.27 -0.14
CA SER A 36 16.83 -5.44 0.62
C SER A 36 17.24 -6.60 -0.28
N ALA A 37 16.52 -6.84 -1.38
CA ALA A 37 16.86 -7.86 -2.38
C ALA A 37 18.19 -7.55 -3.09
N ALA A 38 18.44 -6.30 -3.47
CA ALA A 38 19.71 -5.88 -4.06
C ALA A 38 20.89 -6.02 -3.09
N MET A 39 20.69 -5.66 -1.82
CA MET A 39 21.69 -5.85 -0.77
C MET A 39 22.03 -7.33 -0.55
N ALA A 40 21.01 -8.20 -0.52
CA ALA A 40 21.20 -9.64 -0.43
C ALA A 40 21.95 -10.20 -1.65
N PHE A 41 21.60 -9.76 -2.86
CA PHE A 41 22.30 -10.14 -4.09
C PHE A 41 23.79 -9.80 -4.03
N GLU A 42 24.15 -8.57 -3.64
CA GLU A 42 25.56 -8.17 -3.52
C GLU A 42 26.29 -8.98 -2.43
N GLY A 43 25.60 -9.35 -1.33
CA GLY A 43 26.15 -10.24 -0.31
C GLY A 43 26.47 -11.64 -0.84
N TYR A 44 25.51 -12.28 -1.51
CA TYR A 44 25.69 -13.62 -2.08
C TYR A 44 26.69 -13.62 -3.23
N LYS A 45 26.67 -12.61 -4.10
CA LYS A 45 27.62 -12.46 -5.20
C LYS A 45 29.07 -12.46 -4.69
N LYS A 46 29.35 -11.78 -3.57
CA LYS A 46 30.68 -11.79 -2.93
C LYS A 46 31.09 -13.17 -2.40
N GLN A 47 30.13 -13.96 -1.92
CA GLN A 47 30.40 -15.33 -1.42
C GLN A 47 30.61 -16.33 -2.56
N ILE A 48 29.92 -16.15 -3.68
CA ILE A 48 29.90 -17.12 -4.80
C ILE A 48 30.99 -16.83 -5.85
N GLN A 49 31.53 -15.59 -5.90
CA GLN A 49 32.51 -15.13 -6.89
C GLN A 49 33.77 -16.01 -7.03
N GLU A 50 34.07 -16.87 -6.06
CA GLU A 50 35.26 -17.72 -6.02
C GLU A 50 34.96 -19.23 -5.95
N GLN A 51 33.69 -19.65 -5.91
CA GLN A 51 33.33 -21.05 -5.59
C GLN A 51 32.66 -21.82 -6.72
N ASP A 52 31.68 -21.25 -7.44
CA ASP A 52 30.88 -22.02 -8.41
C ASP A 52 30.21 -21.13 -9.50
N PRO A 53 30.56 -21.31 -10.80
CA PRO A 53 29.93 -20.62 -11.92
C PRO A 53 28.42 -20.90 -12.08
N GLU A 54 27.94 -22.10 -11.75
CA GLU A 54 26.52 -22.45 -11.89
C GLU A 54 25.66 -21.69 -10.88
N LEU A 55 26.13 -21.58 -9.64
CA LEU A 55 25.47 -20.77 -8.60
C LEU A 55 25.43 -19.29 -8.97
N GLN A 56 26.47 -18.78 -9.64
CA GLN A 56 26.49 -17.40 -10.12
C GLN A 56 25.41 -17.15 -11.18
N GLN A 57 25.22 -18.09 -12.11
CA GLN A 57 24.18 -17.99 -13.13
C GLN A 57 22.77 -18.06 -12.52
N GLN A 58 22.55 -18.96 -11.57
CA GLN A 58 21.29 -19.05 -10.83
C GLN A 58 20.99 -17.76 -10.05
N LEU A 59 21.98 -17.20 -9.37
CA LEU A 59 21.83 -15.93 -8.65
C LEU A 59 21.42 -14.78 -9.59
N LEU A 60 22.04 -14.72 -10.78
CA LEU A 60 21.70 -13.71 -11.78
C LEU A 60 20.25 -13.86 -12.26
N GLN A 61 19.81 -15.09 -12.51
CA GLN A 61 18.45 -15.37 -12.94
C GLN A 61 17.44 -14.94 -11.86
N ILE A 62 17.69 -15.28 -10.60
CA ILE A 62 16.86 -14.85 -9.46
C ILE A 62 16.79 -13.33 -9.36
N ALA A 63 17.91 -12.63 -9.58
CA ALA A 63 17.94 -11.18 -9.56
C ALA A 63 17.09 -10.57 -10.70
N ILE A 64 17.20 -11.11 -11.92
CA ILE A 64 16.39 -10.66 -13.06
C ILE A 64 14.90 -10.85 -12.78
N ASP A 65 14.50 -12.02 -12.27
CA ASP A 65 13.09 -12.36 -12.03
C ASP A 65 12.46 -11.53 -10.91
N ASN A 66 13.24 -11.15 -9.89
CA ASN A 66 12.75 -10.39 -8.74
C ASN A 66 12.85 -8.87 -8.91
N LEU A 67 13.95 -8.38 -9.50
CA LEU A 67 14.20 -6.93 -9.64
C LEU A 67 13.57 -6.36 -10.92
N GLY A 68 13.36 -7.19 -11.95
CA GLY A 68 12.78 -6.78 -13.23
C GLY A 68 11.27 -6.49 -13.21
N LYS A 69 10.56 -6.83 -12.12
CA LYS A 69 9.12 -6.60 -12.02
C LYS A 69 8.78 -5.11 -11.84
N ASN A 70 7.89 -4.61 -12.69
CA ASN A 70 7.43 -3.23 -12.68
C ASN A 70 6.63 -2.92 -11.39
N PRO A 71 6.93 -1.83 -10.65
CA PRO A 71 6.22 -1.46 -9.42
C PRO A 71 4.76 -0.99 -9.60
N THR A 72 4.17 -1.09 -10.78
CA THR A 72 2.77 -0.69 -11.04
C THR A 72 1.74 -1.48 -10.23
N SER A 73 2.10 -2.66 -9.68
CA SER A 73 1.19 -3.51 -8.90
C SER A 73 0.59 -2.82 -7.67
N VAL A 74 1.23 -1.76 -7.17
CA VAL A 74 0.74 -0.94 -6.04
C VAL A 74 -0.60 -0.29 -6.37
N PHE A 75 -0.84 0.05 -7.64
CA PHE A 75 -2.05 0.70 -8.13
C PHE A 75 -3.13 -0.27 -8.62
N ASP A 76 -2.75 -1.51 -8.95
CA ASP A 76 -3.68 -2.52 -9.49
C ASP A 76 -4.64 -3.08 -8.42
N LYS A 77 -4.27 -2.97 -7.13
CA LYS A 77 -5.13 -3.40 -6.02
C LYS A 77 -5.98 -2.25 -5.54
N GLU A 78 -7.28 -2.30 -5.85
CA GLU A 78 -8.27 -1.41 -5.28
C GLU A 78 -8.11 -1.33 -3.76
N LEU A 79 -7.99 -0.10 -3.25
CA LEU A 79 -8.13 0.16 -1.83
C LEU A 79 -9.61 -0.02 -1.48
N GLN A 80 -9.97 -1.25 -1.10
CA GLN A 80 -11.30 -1.58 -0.60
C GLN A 80 -11.52 -0.95 0.77
N SER A 81 -12.02 0.27 0.73
CA SER A 81 -12.82 0.92 1.77
C SER A 81 -13.00 2.36 1.35
N THR A 82 -14.18 2.67 0.83
CA THR A 82 -14.67 4.04 0.73
C THR A 82 -15.21 4.41 2.11
N PRO A 83 -14.57 5.29 2.89
CA PRO A 83 -15.11 5.81 4.14
C PRO A 83 -16.41 6.54 3.90
N LEU A 84 -16.72 6.93 2.67
CA LEU A 84 -18.07 7.36 2.33
C LEU A 84 -19.10 6.26 2.61
N GLU A 85 -18.88 4.99 2.28
CA GLU A 85 -19.82 3.91 2.65
C GLU A 85 -19.88 3.72 4.17
N THR A 86 -18.74 3.67 4.87
CA THR A 86 -18.72 3.51 6.32
C THR A 86 -19.32 4.72 7.06
N ILE A 87 -19.13 5.93 6.55
CA ILE A 87 -19.69 7.18 7.10
C ILE A 87 -21.16 7.30 6.71
N ILE A 88 -21.59 6.97 5.50
CA ILE A 88 -23.00 6.97 5.08
C ILE A 88 -23.77 5.92 5.87
N GLU A 89 -23.23 4.71 6.05
CA GLU A 89 -23.82 3.70 6.94
C GLU A 89 -23.83 4.15 8.40
N GLY A 90 -22.73 4.74 8.89
CA GLY A 90 -22.63 5.23 10.26
C GLY A 90 -23.56 6.40 10.54
N VAL A 91 -23.76 7.29 9.58
CA VAL A 91 -24.71 8.42 9.65
C VAL A 91 -26.14 7.91 9.52
N GLY A 92 -26.43 7.04 8.55
CA GLY A 92 -27.73 6.39 8.37
C GLY A 92 -28.21 5.69 9.64
N LYS A 93 -27.36 4.83 10.24
CA LYS A 93 -27.68 4.15 11.51
C LYS A 93 -28.00 5.10 12.66
N ARG A 94 -27.35 6.26 12.73
CA ARG A 94 -27.61 7.26 13.78
C ARG A 94 -28.90 8.05 13.55
N ILE A 95 -29.27 8.26 12.29
CA ILE A 95 -30.54 8.90 11.91
C ILE A 95 -31.69 7.94 12.19
N ASP A 96 -31.56 6.67 11.79
CA ASP A 96 -32.58 5.62 12.03
C ASP A 96 -32.84 5.42 13.53
N GLN A 97 -31.78 5.42 14.35
CA GLN A 97 -31.90 5.34 15.81
C GLN A 97 -32.58 6.57 16.45
N ALA A 98 -32.45 7.75 15.85
CA ALA A 98 -33.10 8.96 16.33
C ALA A 98 -34.60 9.01 15.93
N ILE A 99 -34.95 8.42 14.78
CA ILE A 99 -36.32 8.30 14.29
C ILE A 99 -37.09 7.21 15.06
N ALA A 100 -36.46 6.05 15.33
CA ALA A 100 -37.08 4.94 16.03
C ALA A 100 -37.29 5.18 17.54
N LYS A 101 -36.72 6.26 18.10
CA LYS A 101 -36.81 6.60 19.53
C LYS A 101 -37.84 7.72 19.81
N ASN A 102 -38.53 8.22 18.77
CA ASN A 102 -39.72 9.08 18.83
C ASN A 102 -40.94 8.26 18.40
#